data_AF-A0A7V5F0C5-F1
#
_entry.id   AF-A0A7V5F0C5-F1
#
_cell.length_a   1.000
_cell.length_b   1.000
_cell.length_c   1.000
_cell.angle_alpha   90.00
_cell.angle_beta   90.00
_cell.angle_gamma   90.00
#
_symmetry.space_group_name_H-M   'P 1'
#
loop_
_entity.id
_entity.type
_entity.pdbx_description
1 polymer ?
#
loop_
_entity_poly.entity_id
_entity_poly.type
_entity_poly.pdbx_seq_one_letter_code
_entity_poly.pdbx_strand_id
1 'polypeptide(L)'
;MLISNLEGTVRLAEKVARGDLSVEVNILSEKDTLGKSLTLMVNTIKNIVKDINMLTDAVQEGRLDTRGKPDKFRGEYARIVKGVNDTLDAVVGPLKVTAGYVDRISKGNIPEKITDEYKGDFNEFRNNINTMIENLSRFAFDVQNAADLVSTGSEELSSGAAQVSQ
;
A
#
# COMPACT_ATOMS: atom_id res chain seq x y z
N MET A 1 -27.34 -44.98 -12.47
CA MET A 1 -26.16 -44.28 -13.02
C MET A 1 -26.34 -42.76 -13.04
N LEU A 2 -27.38 -42.20 -13.68
CA LEU A 2 -27.59 -40.75 -13.75
C LEU A 2 -27.76 -40.05 -12.39
N ILE A 3 -28.54 -40.63 -11.47
CA ILE A 3 -28.77 -40.05 -10.13
C ILE A 3 -27.47 -39.98 -9.31
N SER A 4 -26.69 -41.07 -9.29
CA SER A 4 -25.39 -41.11 -8.59
C SER A 4 -24.38 -40.08 -9.14
N ASN A 5 -24.41 -39.82 -10.45
CA ASN A 5 -23.60 -38.78 -11.07
C ASN A 5 -24.04 -37.37 -10.64
N LEU A 6 -25.35 -37.13 -10.59
CA LEU A 6 -25.91 -35.86 -10.14
C LEU A 6 -25.58 -35.58 -8.67
N GLU A 7 -25.67 -36.59 -7.80
CA GLU A 7 -25.26 -36.48 -6.40
C GLU A 7 -23.78 -36.15 -6.25
N GLY A 8 -22.91 -36.72 -7.09
CA GLY A 8 -21.49 -36.37 -7.14
C GLY A 8 -21.25 -34.90 -7.50
N THR A 9 -21.99 -34.41 -8.49
CA THR A 9 -21.94 -33.00 -8.91
C THR A 9 -22.44 -32.05 -7.82
N VAL A 10 -23.51 -32.42 -7.11
CA VAL A 10 -24.04 -31.63 -5.99
C VAL A 10 -23.02 -31.54 -4.88
N ARG A 11 -22.41 -32.66 -4.46
CA ARG A 11 -21.36 -32.66 -3.43
C ARG A 11 -20.15 -31.80 -3.83
N LEU A 12 -19.75 -31.84 -5.09
CA LEU A 12 -18.69 -30.98 -5.62
C LEU A 12 -19.06 -29.51 -5.48
N ALA A 13 -20.26 -29.13 -5.92
CA ALA A 13 -20.74 -27.76 -5.83
C ALA A 13 -20.83 -27.28 -4.37
N GLU A 14 -21.31 -28.12 -3.45
CA GLU A 14 -21.35 -27.83 -2.01
C GLU A 14 -19.95 -27.57 -1.43
N LYS A 15 -18.96 -28.40 -1.80
CA LYS A 15 -17.57 -28.21 -1.37
C LYS A 15 -16.99 -26.88 -1.87
N VAL A 16 -17.15 -26.61 -3.16
CA VAL A 16 -16.70 -25.35 -3.77
C VAL A 16 -17.38 -24.15 -3.14
N ALA A 17 -18.69 -24.21 -2.89
CA ALA A 17 -19.45 -23.16 -2.23
C ALA A 17 -18.99 -22.90 -0.78
N ARG A 18 -18.46 -23.92 -0.10
CA ARG A 18 -17.83 -23.81 1.23
C ARG A 18 -16.36 -23.39 1.17
N GLY A 19 -15.82 -23.11 -0.03
CA GLY A 19 -14.43 -22.70 -0.22
C GLY A 19 -13.43 -23.86 -0.30
N ASP A 20 -13.87 -25.12 -0.24
CA ASP A 20 -12.99 -26.26 -0.50
C ASP A 20 -12.76 -26.39 -2.00
N LEU A 21 -11.69 -25.73 -2.46
CA LEU A 21 -11.22 -25.83 -3.82
C LEU A 21 -10.27 -27.02 -4.00
N SER A 22 -9.87 -27.78 -2.98
CA SER A 22 -8.96 -28.93 -3.18
C SER A 22 -9.57 -30.06 -4.02
N VAL A 23 -10.89 -29.98 -4.26
CA VAL A 23 -11.67 -30.90 -5.08
C VAL A 23 -11.12 -31.12 -6.48
N GLU A 24 -11.21 -32.38 -6.91
CA GLU A 24 -11.01 -32.81 -8.28
C GLU A 24 -12.35 -33.16 -8.91
N VAL A 25 -12.54 -32.69 -10.14
CA VAL A 25 -13.74 -32.97 -10.93
C VAL A 25 -13.49 -34.25 -11.73
N ASN A 26 -14.30 -35.27 -11.49
CA ASN A 26 -14.21 -36.51 -12.26
C ASN A 26 -14.90 -36.32 -13.63
N ILE A 27 -14.12 -36.41 -14.71
CA ILE A 27 -14.64 -36.32 -16.09
C ILE A 27 -15.00 -37.74 -16.55
N LEU A 28 -16.29 -37.97 -16.80
CA LEU A 28 -16.80 -39.32 -17.05
C LEU A 28 -16.58 -39.81 -18.49
N SER A 29 -16.47 -38.89 -19.44
CA SER A 29 -16.21 -39.22 -20.85
C SER A 29 -15.77 -37.98 -21.63
N GLU A 30 -15.33 -38.16 -22.88
CA GLU A 30 -15.03 -37.04 -23.78
C GLU A 30 -16.23 -36.12 -24.04
N LYS A 31 -17.47 -36.64 -23.93
CA LYS A 31 -18.70 -35.87 -24.12
C LYS A 31 -19.23 -35.26 -22.83
N ASP A 32 -18.53 -35.42 -21.71
CA ASP A 32 -18.93 -34.87 -20.41
C ASP A 32 -18.70 -33.35 -20.37
N THR A 33 -19.60 -32.62 -21.01
CA THR A 33 -19.59 -31.15 -21.07
C THR A 33 -19.79 -30.51 -19.70
N LEU A 34 -20.55 -31.16 -18.81
CA LEU A 34 -20.78 -30.70 -17.45
C LEU A 34 -19.49 -30.79 -16.63
N GLY A 35 -18.83 -31.95 -16.60
CA GLY A 35 -17.56 -32.14 -15.89
C GLY A 35 -16.47 -31.19 -16.40
N LYS A 36 -16.37 -30.99 -17.72
CA LYS A 36 -15.43 -30.01 -18.33
C LYS A 36 -15.73 -28.57 -17.89
N SER A 37 -17.00 -28.17 -17.89
CA SER A 37 -17.41 -26.81 -17.48
C SER A 37 -17.19 -26.57 -15.98
N LEU A 38 -17.47 -27.57 -15.14
CA LEU A 38 -17.19 -27.54 -13.70
C LEU A 38 -15.70 -27.47 -13.43
N THR A 39 -14.89 -28.23 -14.17
CA THR A 39 -13.42 -28.16 -14.09
C THR A 39 -12.93 -26.75 -14.39
N LEU A 40 -13.42 -26.13 -15.46
CA LEU A 40 -13.08 -24.75 -15.81
C LEU A 40 -13.49 -23.76 -14.71
N MET A 41 -14.69 -23.90 -14.16
CA MET A 41 -15.18 -23.07 -13.06
C MET A 41 -14.28 -23.18 -11.82
N VAL A 42 -14.03 -24.40 -11.34
CA VAL A 42 -13.18 -24.67 -10.17
C VAL A 42 -11.77 -24.14 -10.38
N ASN A 43 -11.16 -24.40 -11.53
CA ASN A 43 -9.81 -23.94 -11.83
C ASN A 43 -9.71 -22.41 -11.93
N THR A 44 -10.75 -21.75 -12.47
CA THR A 44 -10.80 -20.29 -12.51
C THR A 44 -10.83 -19.71 -11.10
N ILE A 45 -11.68 -20.24 -10.22
CA ILE A 45 -11.77 -19.79 -8.82
C ILE A 45 -10.45 -20.06 -8.08
N LYS A 46 -9.85 -21.26 -8.25
CA LYS A 46 -8.52 -21.59 -7.70
C LYS A 46 -7.46 -20.56 -8.08
N ASN A 47 -7.40 -20.19 -9.35
CA ASN A 47 -6.40 -19.26 -9.86
C ASN A 47 -6.60 -17.85 -9.30
N ILE A 48 -7.83 -17.40 -9.10
CA ILE A 48 -8.11 -16.10 -8.47
C ILE A 48 -7.67 -16.12 -7.02
N VAL A 49 -8.08 -17.14 -6.25
CA VAL A 49 -7.67 -17.28 -4.84
C VAL A 49 -6.14 -17.30 -4.72
N LYS A 50 -5.45 -18.01 -5.62
CA LYS A 50 -3.99 -18.02 -5.68
C LYS A 50 -3.39 -16.64 -5.95
N ASP A 51 -3.90 -15.92 -6.96
CA ASP A 51 -3.41 -14.58 -7.29
C ASP A 51 -3.68 -13.59 -6.13
N ILE A 52 -4.81 -13.69 -5.44
CA ILE A 52 -5.12 -12.86 -4.26
C ILE A 52 -4.22 -13.19 -3.07
N ASN A 53 -3.99 -14.47 -2.77
CA ASN A 53 -3.07 -14.86 -1.69
C ASN A 53 -1.64 -14.36 -1.96
N MET A 54 -1.16 -14.48 -3.20
CA MET A 54 0.13 -13.94 -3.60
C MET A 54 0.23 -12.42 -3.33
N LEU A 55 -0.85 -11.67 -3.58
CA LEU A 55 -0.87 -10.23 -3.28
C LEU A 55 -0.87 -9.95 -1.78
N THR A 56 -1.65 -10.70 -1.01
CA THR A 56 -1.68 -10.60 0.45
C THR A 56 -0.30 -10.86 1.04
N ASP A 57 0.35 -11.95 0.64
CA ASP A 57 1.71 -12.30 1.09
C ASP A 57 2.72 -11.21 0.73
N ALA A 58 2.64 -10.69 -0.51
CA ALA A 58 3.50 -9.59 -0.93
C ALA A 58 3.31 -8.32 -0.09
N VAL A 59 2.07 -7.97 0.28
CA VAL A 59 1.79 -6.82 1.15
C VAL A 59 2.32 -7.05 2.56
N GLN A 60 2.13 -8.26 3.12
CA GLN A 60 2.67 -8.63 4.43
C GLN A 60 4.20 -8.54 4.47
N GLU A 61 4.87 -8.87 3.36
CA GLU A 61 6.32 -8.78 3.20
C GLU A 61 6.80 -7.38 2.75
N GLY A 62 5.90 -6.38 2.73
CA GLY A 62 6.24 -4.99 2.40
C GLY A 62 6.47 -4.71 0.90
N ARG A 63 6.22 -5.67 0.01
CA ARG A 63 6.33 -5.50 -1.45
C ARG A 63 5.08 -4.89 -2.05
N LEU A 64 4.88 -3.61 -1.74
CA LEU A 64 3.70 -2.82 -2.11
C LEU A 64 3.56 -2.52 -3.61
N ASP A 65 4.53 -2.86 -4.44
CA ASP A 65 4.47 -2.71 -5.91
C ASP A 65 3.96 -3.97 -6.63
N THR A 66 3.70 -5.06 -5.90
CA THR A 66 3.19 -6.30 -6.48
C THR A 66 1.73 -6.12 -6.89
N ARG A 67 1.37 -6.54 -8.12
CA ARG A 67 0.01 -6.43 -8.66
C ARG A 67 -0.45 -7.75 -9.29
N GLY A 68 -1.76 -7.99 -9.21
CA GLY A 68 -2.42 -9.10 -9.90
C GLY A 68 -2.46 -8.85 -11.40
N LYS A 69 -2.74 -9.89 -12.19
CA LYS A 69 -2.81 -9.79 -13.66
C LYS A 69 -4.26 -10.00 -14.14
N PRO A 70 -5.06 -8.93 -14.31
CA PRO A 70 -6.46 -9.04 -14.72
C PRO A 70 -6.67 -9.80 -16.04
N ASP A 71 -5.73 -9.68 -16.98
CA ASP A 71 -5.81 -10.28 -18.33
C ASP A 71 -5.81 -11.82 -18.32
N LYS A 72 -5.43 -12.46 -17.21
CA LYS A 72 -5.57 -13.91 -17.03
C LYS A 72 -7.03 -14.36 -16.88
N PHE A 73 -7.93 -13.43 -16.59
CA PHE A 73 -9.32 -13.71 -16.22
C PHE A 73 -10.28 -13.03 -17.19
N ARG A 74 -11.56 -13.39 -17.11
CA ARG A 74 -12.63 -12.82 -17.96
C ARG A 74 -13.79 -12.32 -17.13
N GLY A 75 -14.48 -11.29 -17.62
CA GLY A 75 -15.69 -10.76 -17.00
C GLY A 75 -15.46 -10.26 -15.57
N GLU A 76 -16.34 -10.66 -14.65
CA GLU A 76 -16.26 -10.25 -13.24
C GLU A 76 -14.97 -10.67 -12.55
N TYR A 77 -14.39 -11.82 -12.92
CA TYR A 77 -13.14 -12.28 -12.35
C TYR A 77 -11.97 -11.34 -12.65
N ALA A 78 -11.91 -10.78 -13.86
CA ALA A 78 -10.93 -9.75 -14.19
C ALA A 78 -11.19 -8.44 -13.42
N ARG A 79 -12.47 -8.07 -13.24
CA ARG A 79 -12.86 -6.90 -12.45
C ARG A 79 -12.47 -7.02 -10.98
N ILE A 80 -12.59 -8.21 -10.38
CA ILE A 80 -12.16 -8.45 -8.99
C ILE A 80 -10.65 -8.17 -8.87
N VAL A 81 -9.83 -8.77 -9.73
CA VAL A 81 -8.36 -8.57 -9.68
C VAL A 81 -7.99 -7.11 -9.93
N LYS A 82 -8.67 -6.44 -10.88
CA LYS A 82 -8.48 -5.01 -11.11
C LYS A 82 -8.86 -4.18 -9.88
N GLY A 83 -10.00 -4.45 -9.26
CA GLY A 83 -10.46 -3.72 -8.08
C GLY A 83 -9.52 -3.84 -6.88
N VAL A 84 -8.91 -5.01 -6.70
CA VAL A 84 -7.86 -5.21 -5.68
C VAL A 84 -6.61 -4.38 -6.02
N ASN A 85 -6.17 -4.37 -7.28
CA ASN A 85 -5.08 -3.50 -7.72
C ASN A 85 -5.38 -2.01 -7.50
N ASP A 86 -6.59 -1.56 -7.88
CA ASP A 86 -7.01 -0.16 -7.70
C ASP A 86 -7.03 0.23 -6.22
N THR A 87 -7.44 -0.70 -5.33
CA THR A 87 -7.40 -0.49 -3.88
C THR A 87 -5.97 -0.37 -3.36
N LEU A 88 -5.05 -1.22 -3.84
CA LEU A 88 -3.64 -1.11 -3.50
C LEU A 88 -3.06 0.22 -3.98
N ASP A 89 -3.36 0.64 -5.20
CA ASP A 89 -2.85 1.91 -5.76
C ASP A 89 -3.35 3.13 -4.97
N ALA A 90 -4.63 3.11 -4.54
CA ALA A 90 -5.22 4.16 -3.72
C ALA A 90 -4.54 4.33 -2.34
N VAL A 91 -3.90 3.28 -1.83
CA VAL A 91 -3.20 3.29 -0.53
C VAL A 91 -1.70 3.53 -0.69
N VAL A 92 -1.08 2.88 -1.68
CA VAL A 92 0.38 2.91 -1.88
C VAL A 92 0.87 4.27 -2.36
N GLY A 93 0.09 4.96 -3.21
CA GLY A 93 0.45 6.28 -3.72
C GLY A 93 0.71 7.30 -2.59
N PRO A 94 -0.29 7.60 -1.75
CA PRO A 94 -0.12 8.53 -0.63
C PRO A 94 0.96 8.12 0.38
N LEU A 95 1.11 6.81 0.64
CA LEU A 95 2.17 6.30 1.52
C LEU A 95 3.57 6.60 0.95
N LYS A 96 3.79 6.40 -0.35
CA LYS A 96 5.08 6.72 -1.00
C LYS A 96 5.39 8.21 -0.95
N VAL A 97 4.39 9.06 -1.16
CA VAL A 97 4.55 10.52 -1.01
C VAL A 97 5.01 10.84 0.40
N THR A 98 4.27 10.38 1.41
CA THR A 98 4.58 10.62 2.83
C THR A 98 6.00 10.13 3.19
N ALA A 99 6.38 8.94 2.73
CA ALA A 99 7.72 8.39 2.93
C ALA A 99 8.82 9.29 2.33
N GLY A 100 8.59 9.88 1.15
CA GLY A 100 9.54 10.82 0.53
C GLY A 100 9.74 12.10 1.34
N TYR A 101 8.68 12.64 1.96
CA TYR A 101 8.80 13.79 2.86
C TYR A 101 9.60 13.44 4.11
N VAL A 102 9.32 12.28 4.72
CA VAL A 102 10.06 11.79 5.89
C VAL A 102 11.55 11.57 5.55
N ASP A 103 11.86 10.98 4.39
CA ASP A 103 13.26 10.79 3.95
C ASP A 103 14.01 12.12 3.84
N ARG A 104 13.41 13.15 3.21
CA ARG A 104 14.01 14.48 3.10
C ARG A 104 14.29 15.10 4.48
N ILE A 105 13.30 15.04 5.36
CA ILE A 105 13.41 15.57 6.72
C ILE A 105 14.49 14.83 7.52
N SER A 106 14.58 13.50 7.37
CA SER A 106 15.61 12.70 8.03
C SER A 106 17.04 13.07 7.61
N LYS A 107 17.20 13.67 6.42
CA LYS A 107 18.46 14.19 5.89
C LYS A 107 18.69 15.67 6.21
N GLY A 108 17.85 16.27 7.04
CA GLY A 108 17.91 17.70 7.40
C GLY A 108 17.39 18.65 6.32
N ASN A 109 16.80 18.14 5.24
CA ASN A 109 16.14 18.98 4.24
C ASN A 109 14.70 19.23 4.70
N ILE A 110 14.38 20.46 5.07
CA ILE A 110 13.01 20.85 5.39
C ILE A 110 12.30 21.18 4.07
N PRO A 111 11.34 20.34 3.62
CA PRO A 111 10.62 20.56 2.37
C PRO A 111 9.57 21.67 2.51
N GLU A 112 9.04 22.14 1.39
CA GLU A 112 7.80 22.92 1.39
C GLU A 112 6.62 22.07 1.88
N LYS A 113 5.52 22.71 2.27
CA LYS A 113 4.30 22.01 2.71
C LYS A 113 3.69 21.22 1.56
N ILE A 114 3.06 20.09 1.91
CA ILE A 114 2.24 19.33 0.98
C ILE A 114 0.99 20.16 0.64
N THR A 115 0.81 20.46 -0.64
CA THR A 115 -0.34 21.20 -1.18
C THR A 115 -1.42 20.31 -1.79
N ASP A 116 -1.10 19.06 -2.06
CA ASP A 116 -2.04 18.12 -2.65
C ASP A 116 -3.25 17.86 -1.75
N GLU A 117 -4.42 17.70 -2.37
CA GLU A 117 -5.66 17.40 -1.68
C GLU A 117 -5.79 15.89 -1.43
N TYR A 118 -6.05 15.55 -0.17
CA TYR A 118 -6.32 14.18 0.27
C TYR A 118 -7.65 14.15 1.04
N LYS A 119 -8.21 12.96 1.23
CA LYS A 119 -9.46 12.73 1.96
C LYS A 119 -9.22 11.76 3.11
N GLY A 120 -10.05 11.85 4.16
CA GLY A 120 -10.01 10.95 5.32
C GLY A 120 -8.62 10.90 5.96
N ASP A 121 -8.16 9.69 6.28
CA ASP A 121 -6.90 9.42 6.99
C ASP A 121 -5.68 10.01 6.28
N PHE A 122 -5.67 10.04 4.94
CA PHE A 122 -4.55 10.64 4.19
C PHE A 122 -4.49 12.17 4.34
N ASN A 123 -5.63 12.83 4.55
CA ASN A 123 -5.66 14.26 4.87
C ASN A 123 -5.10 14.53 6.27
N GLU A 124 -5.34 13.63 7.22
CA GLU A 124 -4.74 13.69 8.55
C GLU A 124 -3.23 13.52 8.49
N PHE A 125 -2.72 12.54 7.74
CA PHE A 125 -1.28 12.39 7.52
C PHE A 125 -0.66 13.63 6.88
N ARG A 126 -1.30 14.20 5.86
CA ARG A 126 -0.85 15.47 5.27
C ARG A 126 -0.71 16.57 6.32
N ASN A 127 -1.73 16.75 7.16
CA ASN A 127 -1.74 17.78 8.19
C ASN A 127 -0.64 17.56 9.25
N ASN A 128 -0.42 16.31 9.67
CA ASN A 128 0.62 15.95 10.62
C ASN A 128 2.02 16.25 10.07
N ILE A 129 2.28 15.89 8.80
CA ILE A 129 3.55 16.20 8.13
C ILE A 129 3.72 17.72 7.96
N ASN A 130 2.69 18.45 7.54
CA ASN A 130 2.76 19.91 7.40
C ASN A 130 3.04 20.61 8.74
N THR A 131 2.41 20.14 9.83
CA THR A 131 2.68 20.65 11.19
C THR A 131 4.13 20.37 11.60
N MET A 132 4.67 19.18 11.28
CA MET A 132 6.07 18.86 11.51
C MET A 132 7.00 19.80 10.72
N ILE A 133 6.72 20.05 9.45
CA ILE A 133 7.49 20.97 8.60
C ILE A 133 7.50 22.39 9.20
N GLU A 134 6.35 22.89 9.65
CA GLU A 134 6.24 24.21 10.30
C GLU A 134 7.09 24.30 11.57
N ASN A 135 6.98 23.31 12.44
CA ASN A 135 7.72 23.27 13.70
C ASN A 135 9.24 23.19 13.46
N LEU A 136 9.69 22.37 12.52
CA LEU A 136 11.10 22.27 12.16
C LEU A 136 11.62 23.57 11.53
N SER A 137 10.82 24.21 10.67
CA SER A 137 11.18 25.50 10.05
C SER A 137 11.35 26.58 11.12
N ARG A 138 10.42 26.64 12.08
CA ARG A 138 10.50 27.57 13.21
C ARG A 138 11.71 27.29 14.09
N PHE A 139 11.97 26.03 14.41
CA PHE A 139 13.14 25.66 15.20
C PHE A 139 14.46 26.05 14.52
N ALA A 140 14.58 25.82 13.20
CA ALA A 140 15.76 26.23 12.44
C ALA A 140 15.97 27.76 12.47
N PHE A 141 14.88 28.52 12.37
CA PHE A 141 14.91 29.98 12.50
C PHE A 141 15.33 30.45 13.91
N ASP A 142 14.77 29.84 14.95
CA ASP A 142 15.10 30.18 16.35
C ASP A 142 16.59 29.89 16.66
N VAL A 143 17.13 28.78 16.14
CA VAL A 143 18.55 28.45 16.27
C VAL A 143 19.44 29.44 15.53
N GLN A 144 19.04 29.89 14.33
CA GLN A 144 19.81 30.90 13.60
C GLN A 144 19.85 32.22 14.37
N ASN A 145 18.71 32.69 14.89
CA ASN A 145 18.65 33.90 15.71
C ASN A 145 19.51 33.78 16.96
N ALA A 146 19.49 32.63 17.64
CA ALA A 146 20.31 32.39 18.82
C ALA A 146 21.82 32.44 18.47
N ALA A 147 22.22 31.88 17.33
CA ALA A 147 23.60 31.94 16.85
C ALA A 147 24.04 33.38 16.55
N ASP A 148 23.20 34.18 15.90
CA ASP A 148 23.48 35.58 15.57
C ASP A 148 23.62 36.45 16.83
N LEU A 149 22.76 36.23 17.82
CA LEU A 149 22.83 36.91 19.13
C LEU A 149 24.13 36.55 19.88
N VAL A 150 24.53 35.27 19.86
CA VAL A 150 25.79 34.83 20.47
C VAL A 150 26.99 35.44 19.75
N SER A 151 26.98 35.50 18.41
CA SER A 151 28.05 36.13 17.63
C SER A 151 28.19 37.61 17.97
N THR A 152 27.08 38.34 17.93
CA THR A 152 27.06 39.79 18.25
C THR A 152 27.53 40.06 19.67
N GLY A 153 27.03 39.31 20.65
CA GLY A 153 27.46 39.45 22.05
C GLY A 153 28.95 39.12 22.25
N SER A 154 29.50 38.18 21.48
CA SER A 154 30.93 37.85 21.54
C SER A 154 31.81 38.99 21.00
N GLU A 155 31.38 39.68 19.95
CA GLU A 155 32.07 40.84 19.38
C GLU A 155 32.09 42.04 20.35
N GLU A 156 30.95 42.32 21.00
CA GLU A 156 30.84 43.38 22.00
C GLU A 156 31.72 43.11 23.22
N LEU A 157 31.71 41.87 23.75
CA LEU A 157 32.56 41.47 24.86
C LEU A 157 34.06 41.57 24.51
N SER A 158 34.44 41.13 23.31
CA SER A 158 35.82 41.27 22.83
C SER A 158 36.25 42.74 22.76
N SER A 159 35.36 43.60 22.26
CA SER A 159 35.61 45.05 22.16
C SER A 159 35.74 45.70 23.55
N GLY A 160 34.86 45.34 24.49
CA GLY A 160 34.92 45.81 25.87
C GLY A 160 36.19 45.33 26.59
N ALA A 161 36.60 44.07 26.40
CA ALA A 161 37.83 43.55 26.97
C ALA A 161 39.08 44.30 26.44
N ALA A 162 39.11 44.62 25.14
CA ALA A 162 40.18 45.40 24.54
C ALA A 162 40.27 46.82 25.10
N GLN A 163 39.13 47.48 25.35
CA GLN A 163 39.08 48.82 25.94
C GLN A 163 39.58 48.84 27.39
N VAL A 164 39.25 47.82 28.19
CA VAL A 164 39.67 47.73 29.60
C VAL A 164 41.17 47.41 29.74
N SER A 165 41.78 46.80 28.74
CA SER A 165 43.20 46.44 28.75
C SER A 165 44.15 47.59 28.36
N GLN A 166 43.64 48.74 27.92
CA GLN A 166 44.42 49.96 27.61
C GLN A 166 44.51 50.88 28.82
#